data_AF-A0A540MZ33-F1
#
_entry.id   AF-A0A540MZ33-F1
#
_cell.length_a   1.000
_cell.length_b   1.000
_cell.length_c   1.000
_cell.angle_alpha   90.00
_cell.angle_beta   90.00
_cell.angle_gamma   90.00
#
_symmetry.space_group_name_H-M   'P 1'
#
loop_
_entity.id
_entity.type
_entity.pdbx_description
1 polymer ?
#
loop_
_entity_poly.entity_id
_entity_poly.type
_entity_poly.pdbx_seq_one_letter_code
_entity_poly.pdbx_strand_id
1 'polypeptide(L)' 'MVLAEGYDEVRSVSWVHAWTVKDGIITQVREYCNTSVTVTRLSSPDIRSQRGTCQSVWQSKLSDNKSLPGIVLAL' A
#
# COMPACT_ATOMS: atom_id res chain seq x y z
N MET A 1 0.44 10.58 2.48
CA MET A 1 -0.27 9.31 2.80
C MET A 1 0.46 8.66 3.95
N VAL A 2 -0.26 8.09 4.91
CA VAL A 2 0.30 7.27 5.99
C VAL A 2 -0.17 5.84 5.78
N LEU A 3 0.70 4.86 6.03
CA LEU A 3 0.41 3.44 5.95
C LEU A 3 0.65 2.80 7.31
N ALA A 4 -0.28 1.98 7.75
CA ALA A 4 -0.13 1.09 8.89
C ALA A 4 -0.56 -0.31 8.48
N GLU A 5 0.18 -1.34 8.91
CA GLU A 5 -0.21 -2.74 8.74
C GLU A 5 -0.26 -3.43 10.09
N GLY A 6 -1.14 -4.42 10.22
CA GLY A 6 -1.29 -5.20 11.44
C GLY A 6 -1.96 -6.55 11.17
N TYR A 7 -1.97 -7.38 12.21
CA TYR A 7 -2.61 -8.68 12.21
C TYR A 7 -3.48 -8.82 13.46
N ASP A 8 -4.74 -9.19 13.27
CA ASP A 8 -5.65 -9.54 14.35
C ASP A 8 -5.55 -11.06 14.60
N GLU A 9 -4.94 -11.46 15.70
CA GLU A 9 -4.74 -12.86 16.06
C GLU A 9 -6.05 -13.60 16.34
N VAL A 10 -7.06 -12.92 16.91
CA VAL A 10 -8.34 -13.53 17.28
C VAL A 10 -9.16 -13.82 16.03
N ARG A 11 -9.14 -12.90 15.07
CA ARG A 11 -9.87 -13.03 13.80
C ARG A 11 -9.06 -13.70 12.71
N SER A 12 -7.76 -13.88 12.90
CA SER A 12 -6.81 -14.36 11.90
C SER A 12 -6.84 -13.52 10.61
N VAL A 13 -6.89 -12.19 10.76
CA VAL A 13 -6.99 -11.23 9.64
C VAL A 13 -5.79 -10.30 9.61
N SER A 14 -5.09 -10.25 8.47
CA SER A 14 -4.10 -9.20 8.19
C SER A 14 -4.80 -7.99 7.59
N TRP A 15 -4.38 -6.78 7.97
CA TRP A 15 -4.94 -5.54 7.45
C TRP A 15 -3.86 -4.52 7.12
N VAL A 16 -4.15 -3.66 6.14
CA VAL A 16 -3.39 -2.45 5.83
C VAL A 16 -4.35 -1.27 5.81
N HIS A 17 -4.02 -0.21 6.53
CA HIS A 17 -4.72 1.06 6.49
C HIS A 17 -3.91 2.11 5.72
N ALA A 18 -4.56 2.74 4.75
CA ALA A 18 -4.02 3.88 4.02
C ALA A 18 -4.80 5.16 4.37
N TRP A 19 -4.11 6.12 4.98
CA TRP A 19 -4.70 7.38 5.40
C TRP A 19 -4.25 8.55 4.52
N THR A 20 -5.22 9.34 4.08
CA THR A 20 -4.96 10.67 3.51
C THR A 20 -4.97 11.68 4.65
N VAL A 21 -3.87 12.39 4.84
CA VAL A 21 -3.74 13.43 5.87
C VAL A 21 -3.60 14.79 5.18
N LYS A 22 -4.42 15.76 5.59
CA LYS A 22 -4.38 17.14 5.13
C LYS A 22 -4.41 18.06 6.35
N ASP A 23 -3.46 18.98 6.45
CA ASP A 23 -3.36 19.95 7.56
C ASP A 23 -3.37 19.28 8.95
N GLY A 24 -2.71 18.13 9.07
CA GLY A 24 -2.67 17.33 10.31
C GLY A 24 -3.93 16.51 10.60
N ILE A 25 -4.97 16.59 9.76
CA ILE A 25 -6.24 15.88 9.93
C ILE A 25 -6.33 14.71 8.95
N ILE A 26 -6.74 13.53 9.44
CA ILE A 26 -7.06 12.40 8.57
C ILE A 26 -8.39 12.70 7.86
N THR A 27 -8.34 12.82 6.54
CA THR A 27 -9.52 13.14 5.70
C THR A 27 -10.08 11.93 4.98
N GLN A 28 -9.31 10.85 4.84
CA GLN A 28 -9.76 9.59 4.27
C GLN A 28 -9.04 8.43 4.93
N VAL A 29 -9.77 7.31 5.10
CA VAL A 29 -9.24 6.02 5.53
C VAL A 29 -9.70 4.97 4.53
N ARG A 30 -8.77 4.15 4.05
CA ARG A 30 -9.06 2.92 3.30
C ARG A 30 -8.43 1.75 4.05
N GLU A 31 -9.22 0.72 4.29
CA GLU A 31 -8.80 -0.54 4.90
C GLU A 31 -8.76 -1.64 3.84
N TYR A 32 -7.68 -2.40 3.83
CA TYR A 32 -7.46 -3.55 2.96
C TYR A 32 -7.20 -4.78 3.83
N CYS A 33 -8.11 -5.75 3.82
CA CYS A 33 -8.00 -6.97 4.63
C CYS A 33 -7.59 -8.17 3.78
N ASN A 34 -6.77 -9.07 4.34
CA ASN A 34 -6.34 -10.33 3.72
C ASN A 34 -5.77 -10.16 2.30
N THR A 35 -5.02 -9.07 2.10
CA THR A 35 -4.38 -8.72 0.83
C THR A 35 -3.01 -8.10 1.12
N SER A 36 -2.04 -8.28 0.22
CA SER A 36 -0.75 -7.59 0.30
C SER A 36 -0.85 -6.28 -0.48
N VAL A 37 -0.39 -5.18 0.09
CA VAL A 37 -0.38 -3.87 -0.57
C VAL A 37 1.05 -3.48 -0.91
N THR A 38 1.28 -3.13 -2.17
CA THR A 38 2.53 -2.51 -2.63
C THR A 38 2.23 -1.07 -3.00
N VAL A 39 3.03 -0.14 -2.52
CA VAL A 39 2.92 1.27 -2.91
C VAL A 39 4.04 1.60 -3.87
N THR A 40 3.66 2.14 -5.02
CA THR A 40 4.56 2.42 -6.12
C THR A 40 4.46 3.89 -6.50
N ARG A 41 5.60 4.55 -6.61
CA ARG A 41 5.68 5.88 -7.19
C ARG A 41 5.69 5.76 -8.71
N LEU A 42 4.74 6.41 -9.37
CA LEU A 42 4.72 6.48 -10.83
C LEU A 42 5.52 7.73 -11.25
N SER A 43 6.52 7.56 -12.12
CA SER A 43 7.19 8.71 -12.75
C SER A 43 6.28 9.33 -13.82
N SER A 44 6.37 10.65 -13.99
CA SER A 44 5.53 11.43 -14.91
C SER A 44 5.52 10.87 -16.34
N PRO A 45 4.39 11.00 -17.07
CA PRO A 45 4.23 10.44 -18.42
C PRO A 45 5.13 11.08 -19.50
N ASP A 46 5.85 12.17 -19.21
CA ASP A 46 6.62 12.93 -20.22
C ASP A 46 7.99 12.35 -20.60
N ILE A 47 8.40 11.20 -20.05
CA ILE A 47 9.72 10.64 -20.38
C ILE A 47 9.55 9.50 -21.39
N ARG A 48 9.57 9.87 -22.68
CA ARG A 48 9.69 8.97 -23.85
C ARG A 48 11.05 8.26 -23.94
N SER A 49 11.89 8.30 -22.91
CA SER A 49 13.21 7.69 -22.93
C SER A 49 13.53 7.02 -21.60
N GLN A 50 13.82 5.73 -21.67
CA GLN A 50 14.17 4.83 -20.56
C GLN A 50 12.95 4.33 -19.79
N ARG A 51 12.75 3.01 -19.85
CA ARG A 51 11.76 2.21 -19.11
C ARG A 51 11.33 2.92 -17.82
N GLY A 52 10.11 3.48 -17.81
CA GLY A 52 9.57 4.16 -16.63
C GLY A 52 9.68 3.23 -15.44
N THR A 53 10.62 3.50 -14.53
CA THR A 53 10.88 2.65 -13.39
C THR A 53 9.79 2.92 -12.37
N CYS A 54 8.72 2.12 -12.41
CA CYS A 54 7.78 2.01 -11.31
C CYS A 54 8.57 1.60 -10.06
N GLN A 55 8.85 2.55 -9.18
CA GLN A 55 9.61 2.27 -7.96
C GLN A 55 8.65 1.93 -6.83
N SER A 56 8.72 0.68 -6.37
CA SER A 56 8.10 0.29 -5.10
C SER A 56 8.77 1.06 -3.97
N VAL A 57 7.98 1.81 -3.21
CA VAL A 57 8.44 2.61 -2.06
C VAL A 57 8.09 1.94 -0.73
N TRP A 58 7.11 1.05 -0.74
CA TRP A 58 6.71 0.26 0.43
C TRP A 58 5.95 -0.99 -0.01
N GLN A 59 6.06 -2.07 0.75
CA GLN A 59 5.31 -3.30 0.55
C GLN A 59 4.96 -3.93 1.90
N SER A 60 3.75 -4.48 2.01
CA SER A 60 3.30 -5.21 3.20
C SER A 60 4.22 -6.39 3.53
N LYS A 61 4.44 -6.62 4.83
CA LYS A 61 5.33 -7.67 5.33
C LYS A 61 4.61 -8.79 6.08
N LEU A 62 3.37 -8.56 6.53
CA LEU A 62 2.59 -9.49 7.34
C LEU A 62 1.93 -10.64 6.57
N SER A 63 2.42 -10.95 5.37
CA SER A 63 2.00 -12.14 4.63
C SER A 63 2.74 -13.34 5.23
N ASP A 64 2.07 -14.14 6.05
CA ASP A 64 2.57 -15.32 6.78
C ASP A 64 3.01 -16.48 5.85
N ASN A 65 3.91 -16.21 4.90
CA ASN A 65 4.30 -17.09 3.79
C ASN A 65 3.15 -17.59 2.91
N LYS A 66 1.94 -17.03 3.07
CA LYS A 66 0.77 -17.31 2.24
C LYS A 66 0.72 -16.29 1.10
N SER A 67 0.48 -16.77 -0.11
CA SER A 67 0.22 -15.91 -1.27
C SER A 67 -1.14 -15.21 -1.08
N LEU A 68 -1.11 -13.91 -0.79
CA LEU A 68 -2.29 -13.07 -0.77
C LEU A 68 -2.48 -12.40 -2.13
N PRO A 69 -3.72 -12.08 -2.55
CA PRO A 69 -3.92 -11.18 -3.68
C PRO A 69 -3.20 -9.86 -3.43
N GLY A 70 -2.53 -9.33 -4.46
CA GLY A 70 -1.73 -8.11 -4.38
C GLY A 70 -2.47 -6.89 -4.94
N ILE A 71 -2.48 -5.79 -4.20
CA ILE A 71 -3.01 -4.50 -4.65
C ILE A 71 -1.85 -3.51 -4.78
N VAL A 72 -1.84 -2.73 -5.86
CA VAL A 72 -0.87 -1.63 -6.04
C VAL A 72 -1.55 -0.29 -5.80
N LEU A 73 -1.02 0.49 -4.87
CA LEU A 73 -1.41 1.89 -4.68
C LEU A 73 -0.39 2.79 -5.37
N ALA A 74 -0.85 3.58 -6.33
CA ALA A 74 -0.05 4.59 -7.00
C ALA A 74 -0.02 5.88 -6.17
N LEU A 75 1.18 6.43 -6.00
CA LEU A 75 1.42 7.78 -5.45
C LEU A 75 1.83 8.74 -6.56
#